data_AF-A0A1A9WZX3-F1
#
_entry.id   AF-A0A1A9WZX3-F1
#
_cell.length_a   1.000
_cell.length_b   1.000
_cell.length_c   1.000
_cell.angle_alpha   90.00
_cell.angle_beta   90.00
_cell.angle_gamma   90.00
#
_symmetry.space_group_name_H-M   'P 1'
#
loop_
_entity.id
_entity.type
_entity.pdbx_description
1 polymer ?
#
loop_
_entity_poly.entity_id
_entity_poly.type
_entity_poly.pdbx_seq_one_letter_code
_entity_poly.pdbx_strand_id
1 'polypeptide(L)'
;MEMEKEDVDRWNAVFTNCQIRLSDLSNPTTGFLTKVFVAYLKRFGYKVEAPFTMENYENRLFRIKLAKQIDHMLKISNEKYAFTYLDLIMPTKKTGHILCILLNYLFYYNMYKEDIFKMVGKPINDLQELKTRVEETRSKNESGEKENADLKESIQIFEGRLSLCREELKAWIEKANARKENICKLEGEIEGLIEKKERLRREKSLLLKQVVSDKEFRELEKQSQQLQNKLTTLVGEQENIESVLGKRHEDTKKLEKQTCDLEELNKIFPEDLLKQLLNISKQLKNLQREAQRLENEDKLSQRTISELTEAIELFQAEYNEKKREFGIKRLNIEKKITEQQHIIEKSCKIKNELVERENNLECRLAEQRHIEQIIDESIVELMK
;
A
#
# COMPACT_ATOMS: atom_id res chain seq x y z
N MET A 1 43.98 25.66 48.49
CA MET A 1 44.20 25.43 47.05
C MET A 1 43.15 26.27 46.35
N GLU A 2 43.57 27.35 45.70
CA GLU A 2 42.66 28.17 44.88
C GLU A 2 42.56 27.52 43.50
N MET A 3 41.43 27.69 42.83
CA MET A 3 41.21 27.14 41.49
C MET A 3 42.09 27.92 40.50
N GLU A 4 43.02 27.22 39.84
CA GLU A 4 44.03 27.84 38.99
C GLU A 4 43.47 28.12 37.59
N LYS A 5 44.21 28.91 36.78
CA LYS A 5 43.84 29.22 35.40
C LYS A 5 43.62 27.93 34.57
N GLU A 6 44.43 26.91 34.82
CA GLU A 6 44.32 25.61 34.14
C GLU A 6 42.99 24.89 34.46
N ASP A 7 42.49 24.99 35.70
CA ASP A 7 41.21 24.40 36.10
C ASP A 7 40.03 25.14 35.45
N VAL A 8 40.14 26.46 35.29
CA VAL A 8 39.15 27.27 34.57
C VAL A 8 39.09 26.86 33.10
N ASP A 9 40.25 26.67 32.46
CA ASP A 9 40.33 26.27 31.05
C ASP A 9 39.76 24.85 30.85
N ARG A 10 40.08 23.92 31.76
CA ARG A 10 39.51 22.56 31.79
C ARG A 10 37.99 22.59 31.99
N TRP A 11 37.49 23.41 32.90
CA TRP A 11 36.05 23.60 33.08
C TRP A 11 35.39 24.09 31.79
N ASN A 12 35.95 25.13 31.17
CA ASN A 12 35.39 25.76 29.97
C ASN A 12 35.41 24.83 28.75
N ALA A 13 36.38 23.93 28.66
CA ALA A 13 36.41 22.87 27.64
C ALA A 13 35.24 21.88 27.80
N VAL A 14 34.89 21.53 29.03
CA VAL A 14 33.81 20.57 29.33
C VAL A 14 32.42 21.23 29.29
N PHE A 15 32.32 22.50 29.70
CA PHE A 15 31.06 23.22 29.86
C PHE A 15 30.93 24.41 28.89
N THR A 16 30.83 24.12 27.60
CA THR A 16 30.72 25.13 26.53
C THR A 16 29.57 26.12 26.72
N ASN A 17 28.45 25.67 27.30
CA ASN A 17 27.26 26.51 27.55
C ASN A 17 27.31 27.25 28.90
N CYS A 18 28.35 27.04 29.71
CA CYS A 18 28.52 27.66 31.03
C CYS A 18 30.00 27.91 31.33
N GLN A 19 30.56 28.87 30.60
CA GLN A 19 31.94 29.31 30.79
C GLN A 19 32.09 30.14 32.07
N ILE A 20 33.21 29.95 32.76
CA ILE A 20 33.61 30.63 33.99
C ILE A 20 34.83 31.51 33.67
N ARG A 21 34.88 32.71 34.25
CA ARG A 21 36.07 33.56 34.28
C ARG A 21 36.67 33.59 35.68
N LEU A 22 37.98 33.83 35.80
CA LEU A 22 38.65 34.00 37.11
C LEU A 22 38.00 35.11 37.95
N SER A 23 37.52 36.19 37.31
CA SER A 23 36.77 37.26 37.98
C SER A 23 35.49 36.79 38.66
N ASP A 24 34.83 35.77 38.10
CA ASP A 24 33.59 35.21 38.64
C ASP A 24 33.85 34.38 39.91
N LEU A 25 35.09 33.92 40.11
CA LEU A 25 35.51 33.15 41.29
C LEU A 25 36.04 34.04 42.41
N SER A 26 36.58 35.21 42.06
CA SER A 26 37.02 36.21 43.04
C SER A 26 35.86 36.79 43.85
N ASN A 27 34.71 37.00 43.19
CA ASN A 27 33.47 37.48 43.79
C ASN A 27 32.27 36.69 43.26
N PRO A 28 32.09 35.42 43.71
CA PRO A 28 31.03 34.58 43.20
C PRO A 28 29.66 35.15 43.58
N THR A 29 28.68 34.98 42.68
CA THR A 29 27.29 35.36 42.94
C THR A 29 26.42 34.11 42.98
N THR A 30 25.29 34.17 43.67
CA THR A 30 24.35 33.04 43.72
C THR A 30 23.84 32.65 42.33
N GLY A 31 23.59 33.63 41.46
CA GLY A 31 23.15 33.39 40.09
C GLY A 31 24.20 32.65 39.26
N PHE A 32 25.45 33.08 39.37
CA PHE A 32 26.60 32.40 38.77
C PHE A 32 26.69 30.95 39.26
N LEU A 33 26.74 30.75 40.58
CA LEU A 33 26.96 29.43 41.16
C LEU A 33 25.80 28.46 40.88
N THR A 34 24.57 28.97 40.88
CA THR A 34 23.38 28.20 40.47
C THR A 34 23.49 27.73 39.03
N LYS A 35 23.90 28.61 38.10
CA LYS A 35 24.08 28.26 36.68
C LYS A 35 25.15 27.18 36.51
N VAL A 36 26.28 27.34 37.21
CA VAL A 36 27.41 26.41 37.21
C VAL A 36 26.99 25.02 37.69
N PHE A 37 26.29 24.92 38.82
CA PHE A 37 25.82 23.63 39.34
C PHE A 37 24.71 22.98 38.51
N VAL A 38 23.82 23.76 37.90
CA VAL A 38 22.85 23.22 36.95
C VAL A 38 23.56 22.63 35.72
N ALA A 39 24.56 23.34 35.18
CA ALA A 39 25.35 22.84 34.07
C ALA A 39 26.10 21.55 34.45
N TYR A 40 26.66 21.51 35.67
CA TYR A 40 27.32 20.34 36.23
C TYR A 40 26.40 19.12 36.30
N LEU A 41 25.22 19.25 36.92
CA LEU A 41 24.28 18.13 37.06
C LEU A 41 23.75 17.62 35.71
N LYS A 42 23.54 18.52 34.73
CA LYS A 42 23.14 18.12 33.38
C LYS A 42 24.16 17.19 32.71
N ARG A 43 25.46 17.28 33.04
CA ARG A 43 26.48 16.35 32.51
C ARG A 43 26.34 14.93 33.02
N PHE A 44 25.75 14.74 34.20
CA PHE A 44 25.40 13.41 34.72
C PHE A 44 24.05 12.89 34.19
N GLY A 45 23.36 13.63 33.31
CA GLY A 45 22.08 13.23 32.73
C GLY A 45 20.84 13.66 33.53
N TYR A 46 21.01 14.45 34.60
CA TYR A 46 19.86 14.98 35.34
C TYR A 46 19.12 16.05 34.54
N LYS A 47 17.79 15.91 34.45
CA LYS A 47 16.90 16.92 33.85
C LYS A 47 16.62 18.04 34.86
N VAL A 48 17.58 18.96 35.00
CA VAL A 48 17.48 20.11 35.91
C VAL A 48 17.21 21.39 35.13
N GLU A 49 16.09 22.04 35.41
CA GLU A 49 15.75 23.36 34.87
C GLU A 49 15.58 24.35 36.02
N ALA A 50 16.27 25.48 35.95
CA ALA A 50 16.13 26.53 36.94
C ALA A 50 14.82 27.28 36.69
N PRO A 51 13.96 27.49 37.71
CA PRO A 51 12.76 28.29 37.55
C PRO A 51 13.14 29.72 37.17
N PHE A 52 12.71 30.16 35.98
CA PHE A 52 12.96 31.50 35.46
C PHE A 52 11.90 32.48 35.97
N THR A 53 12.03 32.98 37.19
CA THR A 53 11.43 34.26 37.64
C THR A 53 11.84 34.60 39.08
N MET A 54 11.53 35.84 39.51
CA MET A 54 11.90 36.50 40.78
C MET A 54 11.78 35.62 42.03
N GLU A 55 12.45 36.01 43.12
CA GLU A 55 12.51 35.29 44.41
C GLU A 55 11.12 34.83 44.90
N ASN A 56 10.74 33.63 44.49
CA ASN A 56 9.52 32.95 44.90
C ASN A 56 9.89 31.68 45.68
N TYR A 57 8.94 31.14 46.44
CA TYR A 57 9.06 29.90 47.21
C TYR A 57 9.65 28.74 46.38
N GLU A 58 9.26 28.63 45.12
CA GLU A 58 9.77 27.61 44.18
C GLU A 58 11.26 27.74 43.89
N ASN A 59 11.77 28.97 43.76
CA ASN A 59 13.20 29.24 43.54
C ASN A 59 14.01 28.89 44.79
N ARG A 60 13.49 29.20 45.99
CA ARG A 60 14.09 28.78 47.26
C ARG A 60 14.13 27.26 47.38
N LEU A 61 13.03 26.58 47.10
CA LEU A 61 12.95 25.11 47.15
C LEU A 61 13.89 24.46 46.13
N PHE A 62 13.98 25.01 44.93
CA PHE A 62 14.93 24.59 43.91
C PHE A 62 16.37 24.70 44.40
N ARG A 63 16.78 25.86 44.95
CA ARG A 63 18.12 26.07 45.47
C ARG A 63 18.46 25.14 46.65
N ILE A 64 17.50 24.84 47.52
CA ILE A 64 17.68 23.85 48.59
C ILE A 64 17.94 22.45 48.01
N LYS A 65 17.15 22.03 47.02
CA LYS A 65 17.35 20.75 46.33
C LYS A 65 18.69 20.70 45.61
N LEU A 66 19.05 21.78 44.91
CA LEU A 66 20.32 21.91 44.21
C LEU A 66 21.51 21.80 45.18
N ALA A 67 21.48 22.54 46.30
CA ALA A 67 22.52 22.48 47.31
C ALA A 67 22.65 21.06 47.89
N LYS A 68 21.54 20.39 48.20
CA LYS A 68 21.55 19.00 48.69
C LYS A 68 22.12 18.00 47.69
N GLN A 69 21.83 18.18 46.40
CA GLN A 69 22.38 17.34 45.33
C GLN A 69 23.88 17.56 45.16
N ILE A 70 24.33 18.82 45.21
CA ILE A 70 25.76 19.14 45.15
C ILE A 70 26.50 18.62 46.38
N ASP A 71 25.93 18.74 47.58
CA ASP A 71 26.49 18.14 48.81
C ASP A 71 26.65 16.63 48.68
N HIS A 72 25.64 15.95 48.14
CA HIS A 72 25.72 14.51 47.92
C HIS A 72 26.86 14.14 46.96
N MET A 73 26.98 14.84 45.83
CA MET A 73 28.07 14.62 44.87
C MET A 73 29.43 14.95 45.51
N LEU A 74 29.51 16.01 46.29
CA LEU A 74 30.74 16.42 46.97
C LEU A 74 31.19 15.37 47.99
N LYS A 75 30.26 14.76 48.73
CA LYS A 75 30.54 13.69 49.70
C LYS A 75 31.00 12.40 49.04
N ILE A 76 30.48 12.07 47.85
CA ILE A 76 31.00 10.96 47.05
C ILE A 76 32.45 11.22 46.66
N SER A 77 32.79 12.45 46.29
CA SER A 77 34.15 12.84 45.93
C SER A 77 35.09 12.91 47.14
N ASN A 78 34.62 13.49 48.24
CA ASN A 78 35.38 13.71 49.46
C ASN A 78 34.45 14.00 50.66
N GLU A 79 34.28 13.01 51.55
CA GLU A 79 33.39 13.08 52.72
C GLU A 79 33.73 14.21 53.71
N LYS A 80 34.95 14.76 53.67
CA LYS A 80 35.39 15.84 54.57
C LYS A 80 34.76 17.20 54.23
N TYR A 81 34.17 17.33 53.05
CA TYR A 81 33.55 18.58 52.60
C TYR A 81 32.04 18.49 52.67
N ALA A 82 31.41 19.57 53.11
CA ALA A 82 29.97 19.73 53.11
C ALA A 82 29.62 21.00 52.31
N PHE A 83 28.52 20.91 51.56
CA PHE A 83 27.95 22.05 50.84
C PHE A 83 26.53 22.31 51.35
N THR A 84 26.30 23.50 51.88
CA THR A 84 25.01 23.85 52.46
C THR A 84 24.26 24.86 51.59
N TYR A 85 22.99 25.06 51.90
CA TYR A 85 22.20 26.12 51.26
C TYR A 85 22.85 27.51 51.42
N LEU A 86 23.51 27.77 52.56
CA LEU A 86 24.21 29.04 52.81
C LEU A 86 25.38 29.24 51.86
N ASP A 87 26.14 28.19 51.55
CA ASP A 87 27.26 28.26 50.60
C ASP A 87 26.78 28.59 49.17
N LEU A 88 25.51 28.29 48.86
CA LEU A 88 24.90 28.66 47.57
C LEU A 88 24.43 30.11 47.54
N ILE A 89 23.74 30.59 48.60
CA ILE A 89 23.17 31.94 48.63
C ILE A 89 24.17 33.03 49.08
N MET A 90 25.24 32.63 49.77
CA MET A 90 26.34 33.49 50.19
C MET A 90 27.67 32.84 49.80
N PRO A 91 27.94 32.73 48.49
CA PRO A 91 29.13 32.06 48.02
C PRO A 91 30.38 32.82 48.45
N THR A 92 31.40 32.07 48.90
CA THR A 92 32.67 32.61 49.39
C THR A 92 33.81 32.22 48.45
N LYS A 93 35.03 32.68 48.73
CA LYS A 93 36.24 32.27 47.99
C LYS A 93 36.48 30.74 47.98
N LYS A 94 35.85 29.99 48.90
CA LYS A 94 35.88 28.52 48.92
C LYS A 94 35.18 27.88 47.71
N THR A 95 34.37 28.64 46.97
CA THR A 95 33.62 28.18 45.80
C THR A 95 34.54 27.58 44.73
N GLY A 96 35.68 28.21 44.43
CA GLY A 96 36.63 27.69 43.44
C GLY A 96 37.14 26.29 43.82
N HIS A 97 37.49 26.09 45.08
CA HIS A 97 37.96 24.79 45.57
C HIS A 97 36.88 23.70 45.45
N ILE A 98 35.63 24.03 45.76
CA ILE A 98 34.50 23.09 45.61
C ILE A 98 34.30 22.72 44.14
N LEU A 99 34.42 23.68 43.23
CA LEU A 99 34.32 23.43 41.79
C LEU A 99 35.47 22.54 41.28
N CYS A 100 36.71 22.71 41.77
CA CYS A 100 37.81 21.79 41.45
C CYS A 100 37.50 20.35 41.87
N ILE A 101 37.02 20.15 43.10
CA ILE A 101 36.70 18.79 43.60
C ILE A 101 35.62 18.14 42.74
N LEU A 102 34.58 18.91 42.39
CA LEU A 102 33.49 18.43 41.55
C LEU A 102 33.94 18.16 40.11
N LEU A 103 34.81 18.99 39.55
CA LEU A 103 35.38 18.81 38.22
C LEU A 103 36.23 17.53 38.15
N ASN A 104 37.06 17.28 39.16
CA ASN A 104 37.85 16.06 39.25
C ASN A 104 36.97 14.81 39.33
N TYR A 105 35.89 14.86 40.12
CA TYR A 105 34.93 13.75 40.16
C TYR A 105 34.22 13.52 38.82
N LEU A 106 33.88 14.58 38.10
CA LEU A 106 33.31 14.46 36.77
C LEU A 106 34.29 13.79 35.78
N PHE A 107 35.58 14.14 35.83
CA PHE A 107 36.58 13.47 35.00
C PHE A 107 36.72 12.00 35.35
N TYR A 108 36.79 11.67 36.63
CA TYR A 108 36.80 10.28 37.10
C TYR A 108 35.56 9.51 36.62
N TYR A 109 34.37 10.10 36.80
CA TYR A 109 33.12 9.51 36.34
C TYR A 109 33.09 9.29 34.83
N ASN A 110 33.57 10.24 34.03
CA ASN A 110 33.59 10.10 32.58
C ASN A 110 34.55 9.00 32.12
N MET A 111 35.75 8.92 32.70
CA MET A 111 36.70 7.84 32.41
C MET A 111 36.09 6.46 32.76
N TYR A 112 35.50 6.34 33.95
CA TYR A 112 34.84 5.11 34.40
C TYR A 112 33.62 4.76 33.53
N LYS A 113 32.83 5.76 33.11
CA LYS A 113 31.68 5.58 32.22
C LYS A 113 32.11 5.12 30.83
N GLU A 114 33.20 5.65 30.29
CA GLU A 114 33.78 5.18 29.03
C GLU A 114 34.25 3.72 29.15
N ASP A 115 34.90 3.34 30.25
CA ASP A 115 35.35 1.97 30.47
C ASP A 115 34.18 0.99 30.70
N ILE A 116 33.14 1.39 31.43
CA ILE A 116 31.89 0.62 31.52
C ILE A 116 31.23 0.50 30.15
N PHE A 117 31.13 1.57 29.37
CA PHE A 117 30.50 1.48 28.05
C PHE A 117 31.27 0.57 27.09
N LYS A 118 32.59 0.49 27.20
CA LYS A 118 33.37 -0.54 26.49
C LYS A 118 32.98 -1.95 26.92
N MET A 119 32.73 -2.19 28.21
CA MET A 119 32.31 -3.50 28.74
C MET A 119 30.85 -3.86 28.42
N VAL A 120 29.95 -2.87 28.40
CA VAL A 120 28.50 -3.05 28.20
C VAL A 120 28.11 -2.93 26.72
N GLY A 121 29.04 -2.55 25.84
CA GLY A 121 28.81 -2.43 24.40
C GLY A 121 28.29 -3.71 23.74
N LYS A 122 28.78 -4.89 24.16
CA LYS A 122 28.29 -6.17 23.65
C LYS A 122 26.81 -6.43 24.03
N PRO A 123 26.41 -6.38 25.32
CA PRO A 123 25.00 -6.45 25.70
C PRO A 123 24.08 -5.44 25.01
N ILE A 124 24.55 -4.21 24.78
CA ILE A 124 23.77 -3.17 24.08
C ILE A 124 23.56 -3.55 22.61
N ASN A 125 24.61 -4.03 21.93
CA ASN A 125 24.52 -4.50 20.56
C ASN A 125 23.60 -5.72 20.46
N ASP A 126 23.71 -6.67 21.39
CA ASP A 126 22.85 -7.86 21.43
C ASP A 126 21.37 -7.45 21.61
N LEU A 127 21.08 -6.47 22.48
CA LEU A 127 19.73 -5.93 22.66
C LEU A 127 19.22 -5.24 21.39
N GLN A 128 20.08 -4.48 20.71
CA GLN A 128 19.72 -3.79 19.48
C GLN A 128 19.45 -4.76 18.34
N GLU A 129 20.27 -5.81 18.20
CA GLU A 129 20.05 -6.88 17.23
C GLU A 129 18.74 -7.64 17.53
N LEU A 130 18.51 -8.00 18.79
CA LEU A 130 17.29 -8.68 19.21
C LEU A 130 16.05 -7.83 18.91
N LYS A 131 16.12 -6.52 19.16
CA LYS A 131 15.03 -5.59 18.85
C LYS A 131 14.72 -5.58 17.35
N THR A 132 15.75 -5.46 16.50
CA THR A 132 15.58 -5.50 15.04
C THR A 132 14.94 -6.82 14.59
N ARG A 133 15.40 -7.95 15.14
CA ARG A 133 14.86 -9.28 14.80
C ARG A 133 13.38 -9.44 15.21
N VAL A 134 13.00 -8.90 16.36
CA VAL A 134 11.60 -8.88 16.81
C VAL A 134 10.75 -8.02 15.88
N GLU A 135 11.23 -6.85 15.49
CA GLU A 135 10.54 -5.94 14.57
C GLU A 135 10.32 -6.61 13.19
N GLU A 136 11.34 -7.26 12.64
CA GLU A 136 11.26 -8.01 11.38
C GLU A 136 10.26 -9.17 11.45
N THR A 137 10.28 -9.94 12.55
CA THR A 137 9.36 -11.06 12.74
C THR A 137 7.92 -10.58 12.86
N ARG A 138 7.71 -9.47 13.59
CA ARG A 138 6.39 -8.83 13.72
C ARG A 138 5.88 -8.38 12.35
N SER A 139 6.71 -7.70 11.56
CA SER A 139 6.33 -7.25 10.21
C SER A 139 5.95 -8.41 9.29
N LYS A 140 6.69 -9.52 9.34
CA LYS A 140 6.37 -10.73 8.57
C LYS A 140 5.03 -11.34 9.00
N ASN A 141 4.78 -11.43 10.31
CA ASN A 141 3.51 -11.93 10.83
C ASN A 141 2.33 -11.05 10.40
N GLU A 142 2.46 -9.72 10.49
CA GLU A 142 1.42 -8.79 10.05
C GLU A 142 1.13 -8.90 8.54
N SER A 143 2.16 -9.17 7.71
CA SER A 143 1.96 -9.48 6.27
C SER A 143 1.21 -10.80 6.08
N GLY A 144 1.62 -11.85 6.79
CA GLY A 144 0.99 -13.17 6.71
C GLY A 144 -0.46 -13.18 7.20
N GLU A 145 -0.80 -12.35 8.19
CA GLU A 145 -2.18 -12.17 8.65
C GLU A 145 -3.07 -11.53 7.57
N LYS A 146 -2.55 -10.53 6.84
CA LYS A 146 -3.26 -9.91 5.72
C LYS A 146 -3.46 -10.91 4.57
N GLU A 147 -2.41 -11.60 4.16
CA GLU A 147 -2.49 -12.63 3.12
C GLU A 147 -3.49 -13.73 3.50
N ASN A 148 -3.51 -14.17 4.76
CA ASN A 148 -4.50 -15.13 5.23
C ASN A 148 -5.94 -14.59 5.25
N ALA A 149 -6.13 -13.29 5.54
CA ALA A 149 -7.43 -12.66 5.47
C ALA A 149 -7.96 -12.62 4.02
N ASP A 150 -7.11 -12.22 3.07
CA ASP A 150 -7.43 -12.16 1.64
C ASP A 150 -7.74 -13.56 1.08
N LEU A 151 -6.97 -14.57 1.49
CA LEU A 151 -7.23 -15.97 1.14
C LEU A 151 -8.56 -16.47 1.71
N LYS A 152 -8.89 -16.13 2.96
CA LYS A 152 -10.19 -16.49 3.56
C LYS A 152 -11.37 -15.85 2.83
N GLU A 153 -11.25 -14.58 2.47
CA GLU A 153 -12.28 -13.88 1.69
C GLU A 153 -12.45 -14.54 0.31
N SER A 154 -11.34 -14.84 -0.36
CA SER A 154 -11.36 -15.54 -1.65
C SER A 154 -12.03 -16.91 -1.55
N ILE A 155 -11.71 -17.69 -0.51
CA ILE A 155 -12.35 -18.99 -0.24
C ILE A 155 -13.86 -18.81 -0.08
N GLN A 156 -14.33 -17.85 0.71
CA GLN A 156 -15.76 -17.59 0.89
C GLN A 156 -16.47 -17.23 -0.43
N ILE A 157 -15.83 -16.41 -1.27
CA ILE A 157 -16.38 -16.07 -2.60
C ILE A 157 -16.49 -17.32 -3.47
N PHE A 158 -15.47 -18.18 -3.49
CA PHE A 158 -15.49 -19.42 -4.27
C PHE A 158 -16.50 -20.43 -3.74
N GLU A 159 -16.65 -20.56 -2.42
CA GLU A 159 -17.69 -21.38 -1.79
C GLU A 159 -19.10 -20.88 -2.17
N GLY A 160 -19.32 -19.57 -2.16
CA GLY A 160 -20.56 -18.95 -2.63
C GLY A 160 -20.84 -19.28 -4.10
N ARG A 161 -19.85 -19.11 -4.98
CA ARG A 161 -20.00 -19.47 -6.41
C ARG A 161 -20.24 -20.95 -6.63
N LEU A 162 -19.56 -21.83 -5.88
CA LEU A 162 -19.78 -23.27 -5.94
C LEU A 162 -21.20 -23.66 -5.54
N SER A 163 -21.76 -22.99 -4.53
CA SER A 163 -23.14 -23.22 -4.10
C SER A 163 -24.13 -22.85 -5.21
N LEU A 164 -23.95 -21.69 -5.86
CA LEU A 164 -24.78 -21.25 -7.00
C LEU A 164 -24.67 -22.21 -8.18
N CYS A 165 -23.46 -22.61 -8.57
CA CYS A 165 -23.28 -23.57 -9.66
C CYS A 165 -23.93 -24.93 -9.34
N ARG A 166 -23.92 -25.37 -8.07
CA ARG A 166 -24.62 -26.59 -7.66
C ARG A 166 -26.13 -26.46 -7.77
N GLU A 167 -26.69 -25.31 -7.42
CA GLU A 167 -28.13 -25.04 -7.57
C GLU A 167 -28.54 -24.99 -9.05
N GLU A 168 -27.76 -24.29 -9.88
CA GLU A 168 -27.97 -24.26 -11.33
C GLU A 168 -27.90 -25.66 -11.94
N LEU A 169 -26.91 -26.46 -11.55
CA LEU A 169 -26.78 -27.85 -12.02
C LEU A 169 -28.00 -28.68 -11.64
N LYS A 170 -28.52 -28.55 -10.41
CA LYS A 170 -29.75 -29.22 -10.00
C LYS A 170 -30.94 -28.80 -10.87
N ALA A 171 -31.11 -27.50 -11.11
CA ALA A 171 -32.18 -26.98 -11.96
C ALA A 171 -32.07 -27.48 -13.41
N TRP A 172 -30.86 -27.60 -13.95
CA TRP A 172 -30.63 -28.17 -15.28
C TRP A 172 -30.95 -29.67 -15.33
N ILE A 173 -30.59 -30.43 -14.30
CA ILE A 173 -30.93 -31.85 -14.19
C ILE A 173 -32.45 -32.02 -14.13
N GLU A 174 -33.17 -31.23 -13.34
CA GLU A 174 -34.63 -31.26 -13.25
C GLU A 174 -35.28 -30.95 -14.61
N LYS A 175 -34.80 -29.93 -15.32
CA LYS A 175 -35.27 -29.60 -16.69
C LYS A 175 -34.98 -30.73 -17.68
N ALA A 176 -33.82 -31.37 -17.59
CA ALA A 176 -33.46 -32.48 -18.46
C ALA A 176 -34.38 -33.69 -18.21
N ASN A 177 -34.65 -34.01 -16.94
CA ASN A 177 -35.57 -35.09 -16.58
C ASN A 177 -37.00 -34.80 -17.05
N ALA A 178 -37.51 -33.57 -16.87
CA ALA A 178 -38.83 -33.19 -17.36
C ALA A 178 -38.95 -33.29 -18.89
N ARG A 179 -37.90 -32.91 -19.63
CA ARG A 179 -37.84 -33.10 -21.09
C ARG A 179 -37.85 -34.58 -21.47
N LYS A 180 -37.09 -35.40 -20.76
CA LYS A 180 -37.04 -36.86 -20.99
C LYS A 180 -38.41 -37.50 -20.77
N GLU A 181 -39.12 -37.13 -19.70
CA GLU A 181 -40.50 -37.60 -19.47
C GLU A 181 -41.45 -37.19 -20.60
N ASN A 182 -41.34 -35.96 -21.09
CA ASN A 182 -42.15 -35.50 -22.23
C ASN A 182 -41.83 -36.26 -23.52
N ILE A 183 -40.56 -36.56 -23.77
CA ILE A 183 -40.15 -37.39 -24.91
C ILE A 183 -40.81 -38.77 -24.80
N CYS A 184 -40.74 -39.44 -23.64
CA CYS A 184 -41.38 -40.75 -23.46
C CYS A 184 -42.91 -40.70 -23.66
N LYS A 185 -43.58 -39.60 -23.26
CA LYS A 185 -45.02 -39.41 -23.52
C LYS A 185 -45.30 -39.29 -25.02
N LEU A 186 -44.53 -38.47 -25.74
CA LEU A 186 -44.66 -38.30 -27.19
C LEU A 186 -44.36 -39.58 -27.95
N GLU A 187 -43.36 -40.36 -27.52
CA GLU A 187 -43.07 -41.68 -28.09
C GLU A 187 -44.27 -42.63 -27.96
N GLY A 188 -44.92 -42.66 -26.78
CA GLY A 188 -46.14 -43.44 -26.58
C GLY A 188 -47.33 -42.95 -27.43
N GLU A 189 -47.49 -41.63 -27.62
CA GLU A 189 -48.51 -41.08 -28.52
C GLU A 189 -48.26 -41.46 -29.99
N ILE A 190 -46.99 -41.40 -30.43
CA ILE A 190 -46.59 -41.83 -31.78
C ILE A 190 -46.92 -43.30 -31.98
N GLU A 191 -46.59 -44.15 -31.01
CA GLU A 191 -46.89 -45.59 -31.07
C GLU A 191 -48.40 -45.84 -31.18
N GLY A 192 -49.22 -45.15 -30.39
CA GLY A 192 -50.68 -45.20 -30.50
C GLY A 192 -51.23 -44.70 -31.85
N LEU A 193 -50.62 -43.68 -32.45
CA LEU A 193 -50.98 -43.20 -33.79
C LEU A 193 -50.59 -44.20 -34.89
N ILE A 194 -49.45 -44.89 -34.74
CA ILE A 194 -49.03 -45.97 -35.65
C ILE A 194 -50.05 -47.11 -35.60
N GLU A 195 -50.46 -47.54 -34.40
CA GLU A 195 -51.50 -48.58 -34.24
C GLU A 195 -52.83 -48.16 -34.88
N LYS A 196 -53.24 -46.90 -34.68
CA LYS A 196 -54.46 -46.35 -35.29
C LYS A 196 -54.38 -46.32 -36.81
N LYS A 197 -53.24 -45.92 -37.36
CA LYS A 197 -52.98 -45.93 -38.81
C LYS A 197 -53.09 -47.34 -39.38
N GLU A 198 -52.50 -48.34 -38.72
CA GLU A 198 -52.58 -49.73 -39.17
C GLU A 198 -53.99 -50.31 -39.04
N ARG A 199 -54.77 -49.90 -38.04
CA ARG A 199 -56.20 -50.24 -37.93
C ARG A 199 -57.01 -49.66 -39.09
N LEU A 200 -56.87 -48.36 -39.35
CA LEU A 200 -57.54 -47.68 -40.46
C LEU A 200 -57.13 -48.26 -41.82
N ARG A 201 -55.87 -48.68 -41.98
CA ARG A 201 -55.39 -49.36 -43.19
C ARG A 201 -56.09 -50.72 -43.38
N ARG A 202 -56.28 -51.49 -42.31
CA ARG A 202 -57.06 -52.73 -42.32
C ARG A 202 -58.53 -52.48 -42.66
N GLU A 203 -59.17 -51.49 -42.04
CA GLU A 203 -60.55 -51.08 -42.35
C GLU A 203 -60.71 -50.63 -43.81
N LYS A 204 -59.79 -49.81 -44.33
CA LYS A 204 -59.76 -49.42 -45.75
C LYS A 204 -59.65 -50.64 -46.66
N SER A 205 -58.82 -51.63 -46.31
CA SER A 205 -58.68 -52.87 -47.09
C SER A 205 -59.93 -53.75 -47.06
N LEU A 206 -60.68 -53.73 -45.95
CA LEU A 206 -61.97 -54.43 -45.81
C LEU A 206 -63.05 -53.75 -46.65
N LEU A 207 -63.14 -52.42 -46.60
CA LEU A 207 -64.08 -51.63 -47.40
C LEU A 207 -63.79 -51.75 -48.90
N LEU A 208 -62.53 -51.76 -49.32
CA LEU A 208 -62.12 -52.00 -50.71
C LEU A 208 -62.47 -53.42 -51.19
N LYS A 209 -62.54 -54.41 -50.28
CA LYS A 209 -62.98 -55.79 -50.59
C LYS A 209 -64.51 -55.95 -50.58
N GLN A 210 -65.25 -54.96 -50.09
CA GLN A 210 -66.72 -54.96 -50.04
C GLN A 210 -67.37 -54.30 -51.27
N VAL A 211 -66.59 -53.74 -52.20
CA VAL A 211 -67.10 -53.25 -53.49
C VAL A 211 -67.01 -54.37 -54.53
N VAL A 212 -68.15 -54.98 -54.86
CA VAL A 212 -68.27 -55.95 -55.96
C VAL A 212 -69.36 -55.55 -56.94
N SER A 213 -68.94 -55.61 -58.22
CA SER A 213 -69.67 -55.90 -59.47
C SER A 213 -70.26 -54.76 -60.31
N ASP A 214 -69.59 -54.55 -61.45
CA ASP A 214 -69.96 -53.86 -62.68
C ASP A 214 -71.23 -54.41 -63.35
N LYS A 215 -72.40 -54.22 -62.73
CA LYS A 215 -73.68 -54.41 -63.42
C LYS A 215 -74.59 -53.18 -63.46
N GLU A 216 -74.37 -52.17 -62.62
CA GLU A 216 -75.21 -50.96 -62.60
C GLU A 216 -74.65 -49.81 -63.48
N PHE A 217 -73.39 -49.89 -63.90
CA PHE A 217 -72.75 -48.86 -64.75
C PHE A 217 -73.25 -48.89 -66.20
N ARG A 218 -73.81 -50.02 -66.68
CA ARG A 218 -74.34 -50.15 -68.06
C ARG A 218 -75.78 -49.65 -68.23
N GLU A 219 -76.54 -49.47 -67.15
CA GLU A 219 -77.92 -48.94 -67.23
C GLU A 219 -77.93 -47.40 -67.32
N LEU A 220 -76.93 -46.74 -66.71
CA LEU A 220 -76.77 -45.28 -66.68
C LEU A 220 -76.31 -44.67 -68.02
N GLU A 221 -75.64 -45.45 -68.88
CA GLU A 221 -75.18 -45.00 -70.20
C GLU A 221 -76.37 -44.82 -71.18
N LYS A 222 -77.47 -45.55 -70.99
CA LYS A 222 -78.71 -45.42 -71.78
C LYS A 222 -79.56 -44.20 -71.41
N GLN A 223 -79.50 -43.74 -70.15
CA GLN A 223 -80.24 -42.56 -69.69
C GLN A 223 -79.54 -41.24 -70.09
N SER A 224 -78.21 -41.27 -70.26
CA SER A 224 -77.40 -40.14 -70.70
C SER A 224 -77.76 -39.65 -72.11
N GLN A 225 -78.09 -40.57 -73.03
CA GLN A 225 -78.44 -40.24 -74.42
C GLN A 225 -79.84 -39.61 -74.58
N GLN A 226 -80.75 -39.81 -73.64
CA GLN A 226 -82.10 -39.20 -73.67
C GLN A 226 -82.13 -37.76 -73.12
N LEU A 227 -81.16 -37.40 -72.27
CA LEU A 227 -81.01 -36.04 -71.71
C LEU A 227 -80.34 -35.08 -72.71
N GLN A 228 -79.55 -35.60 -73.65
CA GLN A 228 -78.83 -34.82 -74.66
C GLN A 228 -79.76 -34.15 -75.69
N ASN A 229 -80.97 -34.68 -75.90
CA ASN A 229 -81.99 -34.08 -76.79
C ASN A 229 -82.88 -33.02 -76.12
N LYS A 230 -82.85 -32.89 -74.79
CA LYS A 230 -83.55 -31.81 -74.06
C LYS A 230 -82.68 -30.57 -73.87
N LEU A 231 -81.37 -30.69 -74.11
CA LEU A 231 -80.40 -29.63 -73.89
C LEU A 231 -80.45 -28.53 -74.97
N THR A 232 -80.99 -28.82 -76.15
CA THR A 232 -81.07 -27.86 -77.28
C THR A 232 -82.16 -26.81 -77.12
N THR A 233 -83.04 -26.90 -76.12
CA THR A 233 -84.10 -25.92 -75.85
C THR A 233 -83.80 -24.99 -74.67
N LEU A 234 -82.75 -25.23 -73.88
CA LEU A 234 -82.35 -24.40 -72.73
C LEU A 234 -81.13 -23.49 -73.01
N VAL A 235 -80.60 -23.51 -74.24
CA VAL A 235 -79.46 -22.68 -74.68
C VAL A 235 -79.78 -21.17 -74.65
N GLY A 236 -81.06 -20.78 -74.67
CA GLY A 236 -81.48 -19.37 -74.64
C GLY A 236 -81.50 -18.70 -73.26
N GLU A 237 -81.50 -19.45 -72.16
CA GLU A 237 -81.49 -18.89 -70.79
C GLU A 237 -80.07 -18.89 -70.17
N GLN A 238 -79.12 -19.62 -70.77
CA GLN A 238 -77.76 -19.81 -70.26
C GLN A 238 -76.81 -18.63 -70.56
N GLU A 239 -77.03 -17.87 -71.63
CA GLU A 239 -76.17 -16.74 -72.02
C GLU A 239 -76.19 -15.57 -70.98
N ASN A 240 -77.25 -15.46 -70.17
CA ASN A 240 -77.36 -14.40 -69.15
C ASN A 240 -76.75 -14.80 -67.78
N ILE A 241 -76.64 -16.10 -67.50
CA ILE A 241 -76.04 -16.62 -66.26
C ILE A 241 -74.51 -16.80 -66.42
N GLU A 242 -74.02 -17.15 -67.61
CA GLU A 242 -72.59 -17.27 -67.91
C GLU A 242 -71.83 -15.93 -67.83
N SER A 243 -72.49 -14.81 -68.18
CA SER A 243 -71.92 -13.45 -68.01
C SER A 243 -71.67 -13.07 -66.54
N VAL A 244 -72.55 -13.52 -65.63
CA VAL A 244 -72.47 -13.23 -64.19
C VAL A 244 -71.53 -14.21 -63.46
N LEU A 245 -71.48 -15.48 -63.89
CA LEU A 245 -70.57 -16.48 -63.33
C LEU A 245 -69.11 -16.30 -63.80
N GLY A 246 -68.86 -15.78 -65.00
CA GLY A 246 -67.51 -15.47 -65.48
C GLY A 246 -66.79 -14.44 -64.61
N LYS A 247 -67.50 -13.35 -64.24
CA LYS A 247 -66.96 -12.32 -63.31
C LYS A 247 -66.73 -12.88 -61.91
N ARG A 248 -67.67 -13.68 -61.37
CA ARG A 248 -67.49 -14.31 -60.06
C ARG A 248 -66.38 -15.35 -60.02
N HIS A 249 -66.14 -16.08 -61.11
CA HIS A 249 -65.05 -17.05 -61.21
C HIS A 249 -63.68 -16.37 -61.27
N GLU A 250 -63.56 -15.24 -61.96
CA GLU A 250 -62.35 -14.40 -61.93
C GLU A 250 -62.11 -13.75 -60.57
N ASP A 251 -63.15 -13.28 -59.89
CA ASP A 251 -63.04 -12.74 -58.54
C ASP A 251 -62.65 -13.82 -57.52
N THR A 252 -63.17 -15.05 -57.68
CA THR A 252 -62.81 -16.19 -56.81
C THR A 252 -61.37 -16.65 -57.05
N LYS A 253 -60.89 -16.69 -58.30
CA LYS A 253 -59.47 -16.97 -58.61
C LYS A 253 -58.54 -15.87 -58.10
N LYS A 254 -58.95 -14.61 -58.13
CA LYS A 254 -58.18 -13.50 -57.54
C LYS A 254 -58.14 -13.61 -56.02
N LEU A 255 -59.25 -13.96 -55.37
CA LEU A 255 -59.30 -14.18 -53.93
C LEU A 255 -58.47 -15.40 -53.50
N GLU A 256 -58.55 -16.53 -54.20
CA GLU A 256 -57.72 -17.71 -53.91
C GLU A 256 -56.23 -17.42 -54.09
N LYS A 257 -55.86 -16.65 -55.12
CA LYS A 257 -54.48 -16.20 -55.32
C LYS A 257 -54.02 -15.24 -54.22
N GLN A 258 -54.85 -14.27 -53.83
CA GLN A 258 -54.57 -13.39 -52.69
C GLN A 258 -54.49 -14.14 -51.35
N THR A 259 -55.24 -15.24 -51.19
CA THR A 259 -55.20 -16.08 -49.98
C THR A 259 -53.93 -16.92 -49.94
N CYS A 260 -53.52 -17.51 -51.08
CA CYS A 260 -52.21 -18.16 -51.21
C CYS A 260 -51.05 -17.17 -50.97
N ASP A 261 -51.12 -15.97 -51.56
CA ASP A 261 -50.10 -14.94 -51.38
C ASP A 261 -50.05 -14.46 -49.91
N LEU A 262 -51.19 -14.37 -49.20
CA LEU A 262 -51.25 -14.07 -47.76
C LEU A 262 -50.71 -15.21 -46.89
N GLU A 263 -50.97 -16.48 -47.23
CA GLU A 263 -50.41 -17.64 -46.53
C GLU A 263 -48.90 -17.78 -46.75
N GLU A 264 -48.40 -17.47 -47.95
CA GLU A 264 -46.96 -17.36 -48.22
C GLU A 264 -46.34 -16.17 -47.48
N LEU A 265 -47.02 -15.01 -47.41
CA LEU A 265 -46.57 -13.86 -46.64
C LEU A 265 -46.51 -14.17 -45.14
N ASN A 266 -47.47 -14.92 -44.59
CA ASN A 266 -47.53 -15.31 -43.18
C ASN A 266 -46.51 -16.44 -42.85
N LYS A 267 -46.11 -17.24 -43.85
CA LYS A 267 -44.96 -18.16 -43.74
C LYS A 267 -43.61 -17.44 -43.77
N ILE A 268 -43.49 -16.34 -44.53
CA ILE A 268 -42.26 -15.53 -44.64
C ILE A 268 -42.13 -14.54 -43.47
N PHE A 269 -43.25 -13.98 -42.99
CA PHE A 269 -43.34 -13.07 -41.84
C PHE A 269 -44.43 -13.53 -40.85
N PRO A 270 -44.11 -14.49 -39.96
CA PRO A 270 -45.00 -14.88 -38.87
C PRO A 270 -45.25 -13.69 -37.94
N GLU A 271 -46.48 -13.55 -37.45
CA GLU A 271 -46.90 -12.47 -36.55
C GLU A 271 -46.06 -12.41 -35.25
N ASP A 272 -45.56 -13.57 -34.81
CA ASP A 272 -44.62 -13.69 -33.69
C ASP A 272 -43.24 -13.10 -34.01
N LEU A 273 -42.79 -13.20 -35.26
CA LEU A 273 -41.53 -12.62 -35.72
C LEU A 273 -41.62 -11.09 -35.78
N LEU A 274 -42.78 -10.55 -36.16
CA LEU A 274 -43.08 -9.11 -36.13
C LEU A 274 -43.08 -8.56 -34.69
N LYS A 275 -43.68 -9.28 -33.73
CA LYS A 275 -43.62 -8.93 -32.30
C LYS A 275 -42.21 -9.00 -31.74
N GLN A 276 -41.42 -10.01 -32.15
CA GLN A 276 -40.01 -10.11 -31.78
C GLN A 276 -39.18 -8.96 -32.36
N LEU A 277 -39.38 -8.59 -33.64
CA LEU A 277 -38.73 -7.44 -34.27
C LEU A 277 -39.05 -6.11 -33.57
N LEU A 278 -40.29 -5.93 -33.13
CA LEU A 278 -40.73 -4.74 -32.39
C LEU A 278 -40.09 -4.68 -30.99
N ASN A 279 -39.93 -5.84 -30.34
CA ASN A 279 -39.25 -5.93 -29.05
C ASN A 279 -37.73 -5.73 -29.17
N ILE A 280 -37.11 -6.32 -30.20
CA ILE A 280 -35.71 -6.12 -30.56
C ILE A 280 -35.46 -4.64 -30.89
N SER A 281 -36.35 -3.98 -31.63
CA SER A 281 -36.28 -2.54 -31.93
C SER A 281 -36.31 -1.68 -30.66
N LYS A 282 -37.15 -2.02 -29.68
CA LYS A 282 -37.16 -1.35 -28.36
C LYS A 282 -35.86 -1.59 -27.59
N GLN A 283 -35.35 -2.82 -27.58
CA GLN A 283 -34.07 -3.15 -26.97
C GLN A 283 -32.91 -2.41 -27.64
N LEU A 284 -32.90 -2.31 -28.97
CA LEU A 284 -31.91 -1.58 -29.76
C LEU A 284 -31.92 -0.08 -29.42
N LYS A 285 -33.11 0.53 -29.27
CA LYS A 285 -33.24 1.92 -28.81
C LYS A 285 -32.71 2.13 -27.39
N ASN A 286 -32.90 1.18 -26.49
CA ASN A 286 -32.37 1.26 -25.12
C ASN A 286 -30.84 1.11 -25.11
N LEU A 287 -30.31 0.13 -25.85
CA LEU A 287 -28.87 -0.07 -26.02
C LEU A 287 -28.20 1.15 -26.68
N GLN A 288 -28.88 1.82 -27.62
CA GLN A 288 -28.37 3.03 -28.26
C GLN A 288 -28.29 4.22 -27.29
N ARG A 289 -29.22 4.33 -26.34
CA ARG A 289 -29.15 5.33 -25.25
C ARG A 289 -28.06 4.99 -24.23
N GLU A 290 -27.88 3.72 -23.93
CA GLU A 290 -26.84 3.23 -23.02
C GLU A 290 -25.44 3.41 -23.62
N ALA A 291 -25.28 3.14 -24.92
CA ALA A 291 -24.06 3.43 -25.67
C ALA A 291 -23.73 4.94 -25.65
N GLN A 292 -24.70 5.82 -25.87
CA GLN A 292 -24.50 7.27 -25.76
C GLN A 292 -24.10 7.70 -24.35
N ARG A 293 -24.64 7.06 -23.31
CA ARG A 293 -24.29 7.36 -21.92
C ARG A 293 -22.86 6.93 -21.61
N LEU A 294 -22.47 5.73 -22.02
CA LEU A 294 -21.10 5.21 -21.88
C LEU A 294 -20.10 6.05 -22.67
N GLU A 295 -20.44 6.52 -23.87
CA GLU A 295 -19.58 7.40 -24.66
C GLU A 295 -19.34 8.76 -23.98
N ASN A 296 -20.35 9.28 -23.27
CA ASN A 296 -20.20 10.51 -22.49
C ASN A 296 -19.36 10.29 -21.21
N GLU A 297 -19.51 9.14 -20.55
CA GLU A 297 -18.69 8.74 -19.39
C GLU A 297 -17.22 8.49 -19.80
N ASP A 298 -16.98 7.92 -20.98
CA ASP A 298 -15.64 7.72 -21.55
C ASP A 298 -14.96 9.06 -21.88
N LYS A 299 -15.69 10.03 -22.46
CA LYS A 299 -15.19 11.39 -22.69
C LYS A 299 -14.83 12.11 -21.39
N LEU A 300 -15.62 11.90 -20.32
CA LEU A 300 -15.33 12.48 -19.00
C LEU A 300 -14.08 11.83 -18.37
N SER A 301 -13.96 10.51 -18.52
CA SER A 301 -12.81 9.74 -18.04
C SER A 301 -11.52 10.12 -18.79
N GLN A 302 -11.58 10.31 -20.11
CA GLN A 302 -10.44 10.80 -20.90
C GLN A 302 -9.96 12.19 -20.48
N ARG A 303 -10.86 13.11 -20.16
CA ARG A 303 -10.48 14.42 -19.60
C ARG A 303 -9.75 14.28 -18.27
N THR A 304 -10.27 13.44 -17.39
CA THR A 304 -9.66 13.15 -16.07
C THR A 304 -8.28 12.53 -16.23
N ILE A 305 -8.11 11.60 -17.18
CA ILE A 305 -6.81 11.00 -17.51
C ILE A 305 -5.84 12.06 -18.04
N SER A 306 -6.29 12.98 -18.90
CA SER A 306 -5.45 14.07 -19.42
C SER A 306 -4.94 14.98 -18.30
N GLU A 307 -5.82 15.39 -17.39
CA GLU A 307 -5.47 16.25 -16.24
C GLU A 307 -4.48 15.55 -15.29
N LEU A 308 -4.69 14.24 -15.03
CA LEU A 308 -3.77 13.45 -14.22
C LEU A 308 -2.41 13.24 -14.91
N THR A 309 -2.38 13.13 -16.23
CA THR A 309 -1.14 12.98 -17.01
C THR A 309 -0.30 14.26 -16.93
N GLU A 310 -0.92 15.44 -17.09
CA GLU A 310 -0.24 16.73 -16.89
C GLU A 310 0.29 16.88 -15.46
N ALA A 311 -0.47 16.46 -14.44
CA ALA A 311 -0.02 16.49 -13.05
C ALA A 311 1.21 15.59 -12.81
N ILE A 312 1.24 14.40 -13.43
CA ILE A 312 2.38 13.48 -13.34
C ILE A 312 3.63 14.10 -14.00
N GLU A 313 3.48 14.76 -15.15
CA GLU A 313 4.60 15.42 -15.83
C GLU A 313 5.19 16.56 -14.97
N LEU A 314 4.32 17.36 -14.32
CA LEU A 314 4.76 18.40 -13.38
C LEU A 314 5.54 17.81 -12.20
N PHE A 315 5.04 16.74 -11.57
CA PHE A 315 5.76 16.09 -10.47
C PHE A 315 7.08 15.45 -10.91
N GLN A 316 7.15 14.89 -12.13
CA GLN A 316 8.40 14.39 -12.69
C GLN A 316 9.42 15.51 -12.93
N ALA A 317 8.98 16.68 -13.39
CA ALA A 317 9.85 17.84 -13.56
C ALA A 317 10.42 18.29 -12.21
N GLU A 318 9.59 18.44 -11.17
CA GLU A 318 10.02 18.80 -9.82
C GLU A 318 10.98 17.78 -9.22
N TYR A 319 10.69 16.48 -9.37
CA TYR A 319 11.57 15.41 -8.91
C TYR A 319 12.95 15.49 -9.57
N ASN A 320 13.00 15.70 -10.88
CA ASN A 320 14.25 15.82 -11.62
C ASN A 320 15.05 17.06 -11.22
N GLU A 321 14.38 18.17 -10.93
CA GLU A 321 15.03 19.38 -10.41
C GLU A 321 15.63 19.15 -9.03
N LYS A 322 14.88 18.54 -8.10
CA LYS A 322 15.38 18.18 -6.77
C LYS A 322 16.54 17.20 -6.83
N LYS A 323 16.46 16.19 -7.71
CA LYS A 323 17.56 15.24 -7.94
C LYS A 323 18.84 15.95 -8.40
N ARG A 324 18.71 16.94 -9.28
CA ARG A 324 19.84 17.77 -9.74
C ARG A 324 20.42 18.61 -8.60
N GLU A 325 19.56 19.24 -7.80
CA GLU A 325 19.96 20.04 -6.62
C GLU A 325 20.76 19.19 -5.61
N PHE A 326 20.30 17.97 -5.32
CA PHE A 326 21.01 17.04 -4.43
C PHE A 326 22.33 16.56 -5.04
N GLY A 327 22.39 16.32 -6.35
CA GLY A 327 23.62 15.97 -7.05
C GLY A 327 24.70 17.05 -6.90
N ILE A 328 24.32 18.32 -7.04
CA ILE A 328 25.23 19.47 -6.85
C ILE A 328 25.70 19.55 -5.39
N LYS A 329 24.80 19.38 -4.42
CA LYS A 329 25.16 19.37 -2.99
C LYS A 329 26.14 18.24 -2.66
N ARG A 330 25.94 17.05 -3.23
CA ARG A 330 26.84 15.90 -3.04
C ARG A 330 28.25 16.19 -3.57
N LEU A 331 28.37 16.71 -4.78
CA LEU A 331 29.66 17.10 -5.38
C LEU A 331 30.39 18.15 -4.55
N ASN A 332 29.67 19.13 -4.00
CA ASN A 332 30.27 20.13 -3.11
C ASN A 332 30.77 19.54 -1.78
N ILE A 333 30.04 18.57 -1.22
CA ILE A 333 30.48 17.86 -0.01
C ILE A 333 31.71 17.00 -0.33
N GLU A 334 31.71 16.26 -1.44
CA GLU A 334 32.87 15.47 -1.88
C GLU A 334 34.12 16.35 -2.05
N LYS A 335 34.00 17.54 -2.68
CA LYS A 335 35.11 18.50 -2.77
C LYS A 335 35.63 18.96 -1.40
N LYS A 336 34.74 19.25 -0.45
CA LYS A 336 35.14 19.64 0.92
C LYS A 336 35.84 18.49 1.64
N ILE A 337 35.39 17.25 1.44
CA ILE A 337 36.02 16.07 2.02
C ILE A 337 37.43 15.89 1.47
N THR A 338 37.63 16.00 0.14
CA THR A 338 38.96 15.85 -0.46
C THR A 338 39.92 16.97 -0.02
N GLU A 339 39.44 18.20 0.09
CA GLU A 339 40.22 19.32 0.65
C GLU A 339 40.62 19.05 2.11
N GLN A 340 39.69 18.57 2.94
CA GLN A 340 39.98 18.22 4.33
C GLN A 340 40.96 17.05 4.45
N GLN A 341 40.84 16.02 3.61
CA GLN A 341 41.78 14.90 3.56
C GLN A 341 43.20 15.37 3.21
N HIS A 342 43.34 16.28 2.25
CA HIS A 342 44.63 16.85 1.90
C HIS A 342 45.23 17.70 3.04
N ILE A 343 44.41 18.44 3.79
CA ILE A 343 44.84 19.16 5.00
C ILE A 343 45.31 18.18 6.08
N ILE A 344 44.59 17.07 6.29
CA ILE A 344 44.96 16.03 7.25
C ILE A 344 46.29 15.37 6.84
N GLU A 345 46.47 15.02 5.57
CA GLU A 345 47.74 14.45 5.08
C GLU A 345 48.92 15.39 5.31
N LYS A 346 48.78 16.69 4.99
CA LYS A 346 49.81 17.69 5.28
C LYS A 346 50.11 17.77 6.78
N SER A 347 49.08 17.78 7.62
CA SER A 347 49.23 17.84 9.07
C SER A 347 49.91 16.59 9.63
N CYS A 348 49.60 15.41 9.09
CA CYS A 348 50.27 14.15 9.44
C CYS A 348 51.76 14.17 9.06
N LYS A 349 52.12 14.71 7.89
CA LYS A 349 53.53 14.87 7.50
C LYS A 349 54.29 15.76 8.48
N ILE A 350 53.73 16.93 8.80
CA ILE A 350 54.33 17.85 9.79
C ILE A 350 54.46 17.18 11.16
N LYS A 351 53.44 16.43 11.60
CA LYS A 351 53.49 15.69 12.85
C LYS A 351 54.63 14.67 12.86
N ASN A 352 54.81 13.91 11.79
CA ASN A 352 55.86 12.91 11.70
C ASN A 352 57.26 13.57 11.74
N GLU A 353 57.46 14.69 11.03
CA GLU A 353 58.70 15.47 11.10
C GLU A 353 58.99 15.99 12.51
N LEU A 354 57.95 16.43 13.24
CA LEU A 354 58.10 16.86 14.63
C LEU A 354 58.46 15.70 15.57
N VAL A 355 57.85 14.53 15.38
CA VAL A 355 58.17 13.31 16.16
C VAL A 355 59.61 12.86 15.91
N GLU A 356 60.08 12.87 14.64
CA GLU A 356 61.49 12.57 14.34
C GLU A 356 62.44 13.57 15.01
N ARG A 357 62.08 14.86 15.00
CA ARG A 357 62.86 15.90 15.65
C ARG A 357 62.89 15.75 17.17
N GLU A 358 61.76 15.39 17.77
CA GLU A 358 61.63 15.10 19.21
C GLU A 358 62.52 13.92 19.61
N ASN A 359 62.44 12.80 18.87
CA ASN A 359 63.29 11.63 19.08
C ASN A 359 64.79 11.98 18.98
N ASN A 360 65.18 12.81 18.00
CA ASN A 360 66.56 13.26 17.85
C ASN A 360 67.03 14.10 19.07
N LEU A 361 66.18 15.00 19.55
CA LEU A 361 66.46 15.80 20.74
C LEU A 361 66.56 14.94 22.00
N GLU A 362 65.71 13.93 22.17
CA GLU A 362 65.80 12.97 23.27
C GLU A 362 67.14 12.22 23.26
N CYS A 363 67.58 11.73 22.10
CA CYS A 363 68.90 11.09 21.96
C CYS A 363 70.03 12.04 22.39
N ARG A 364 70.00 13.30 21.93
CA ARG A 364 71.02 14.30 22.29
C ARG A 364 70.99 14.66 23.79
N LEU A 365 69.82 14.73 24.40
CA LEU A 365 69.69 14.95 25.84
C LEU A 365 70.23 13.76 26.65
N ALA A 366 70.01 12.52 26.18
CA ALA A 366 70.57 11.33 26.79
C ALA A 366 72.11 11.32 26.72
N GLU A 367 72.68 11.71 25.57
CA GLU A 367 74.12 11.90 25.41
C GLU A 367 74.67 12.98 26.37
N GLN A 368 73.99 14.12 26.49
CA GLN A 368 74.39 15.18 27.42
C GLN A 368 74.37 14.72 28.87
N ARG A 369 73.32 14.01 29.31
CA ARG A 369 73.24 13.44 30.66
C ARG A 369 74.35 12.43 30.93
N HIS A 370 74.73 11.64 29.92
CA HIS A 370 75.83 10.70 30.03
C HIS A 370 77.18 11.42 30.19
N ILE A 371 77.40 12.50 29.43
CA ILE A 371 78.59 13.36 29.58
C ILE A 371 78.61 14.02 30.97
N GLU A 372 77.47 14.54 31.45
CA GLU A 372 77.36 15.11 32.81
C GLU A 372 77.72 14.07 33.88
N GLN A 373 77.22 12.83 33.78
CA GLN A 373 77.60 11.75 34.68
C GLN A 373 79.11 11.47 34.68
N ILE A 374 79.74 11.40 33.51
CA ILE A 374 81.20 11.18 33.41
C ILE A 374 81.98 12.32 34.07
N ILE A 375 81.53 13.57 33.88
CA ILE A 375 82.16 14.75 34.48
C ILE A 375 82.00 14.71 36.00
N ASP A 376 80.80 14.44 36.50
CA ASP A 376 80.53 14.33 37.95
C ASP A 376 81.36 13.20 38.59
N GLU A 377 81.46 12.04 37.94
CA GLU A 377 82.30 10.92 38.40
C GLU A 377 83.79 11.31 38.43
N SER A 378 84.27 12.02 37.40
CA SER A 378 85.65 12.50 37.31
C SER A 378 85.98 13.56 38.37
N ILE A 379 85.03 14.45 38.69
CA ILE A 379 85.17 15.44 39.76
C ILE A 379 85.24 14.74 41.13
N VAL A 380 84.40 13.73 41.36
CA VAL A 380 84.43 12.94 42.60
C VAL A 380 85.76 12.19 42.77
N GLU A 381 86.35 11.67 41.69
CA GLU A 381 87.69 11.08 41.73
C GLU A 381 88.80 12.10 42.01
N LEU A 382 88.72 13.32 41.46
CA LEU A 382 89.71 14.38 41.68
C LEU A 382 89.62 15.02 43.07
N MET A 383 88.51 14.86 43.79
CA MET A 383 88.31 15.38 45.15
C MET A 383 88.65 14.37 46.26
N LYS A 384 89.14 13.17 45.92
CA LYS A 384 89.78 12.21 46.83
C LYS A 384 91.29 12.35 46.78
#